data_AF-A0A399WMS4-F1
#
_entry.id   AF-A0A399WMS4-F1
#
_cell.length_a   1.000
_cell.length_b   1.000
_cell.length_c   1.000
_cell.angle_alpha   90.00
_cell.angle_beta   90.00
_cell.angle_gamma   90.00
#
_symmetry.space_group_name_H-M   'P 1'
#
loop_
_entity.id
_entity.type
_entity.pdbx_description
1 polymer ?
#
loop_
_entity_poly.entity_id
_entity_poly.type
_entity_poly.pdbx_seq_one_letter_code
_entity_poly.pdbx_strand_id
1 'polypeptide(L)'
;MPQLFDVIFDDLRSCKKHVNRLLGAGLLFALIAHFYVVEPYFEYKEQEPRLKKSLDEKKLQFDQLSGQSERITNLSKNIKTNQTTIENKIRDFPQHLRGILSDLWNVFLSELSPDTSNRSTQIQQSAPVQQSINIQRPAKEREKLENDSNMPFPVQQSMQIQQSRFIKIGDFSLPSGITTFNDGVHWYIETWFNNLLNEIREGIEEPIKQANITSDMVGDIDLQNITQQGIKDIQKYIDRVEKENPNFWRSYSGPRGKLDVAQELQYEVKKSFGLLGDKINMLVGRLKEAVKAQKEELDKMNNDMTKLQDSKDKLDSRLSSLESPFGRIPADLPDLIKLFPILMAGLMVAVTVTLQKSEGLYSILWEEYKKNASEVDAKVFQRQTDCWYLPPYPSLFHPMVLVILMAIIIGIFVRACLLVISEPGLFASLTGEAQSLRRNLFIGTYIAGAFAILGCLWFVGKIFIRDNRSQQSMQSAQEKKLI
;
A
#
# COMPACT_ATOMS: atom_id res chain seq x y z
N MET A 1 -70.10 -42.86 15.31
CA MET A 1 -69.94 -42.38 13.92
C MET A 1 -69.74 -40.87 13.84
N PRO A 2 -70.58 -39.98 14.42
CA PRO A 2 -70.41 -38.51 14.30
C PRO A 2 -69.04 -38.03 14.83
N GLN A 3 -68.65 -38.55 16.00
CA GLN A 3 -67.40 -38.19 16.67
C GLN A 3 -66.12 -38.51 15.87
N LEU A 4 -66.12 -39.55 15.02
CA LEU A 4 -64.95 -39.90 14.22
C LEU A 4 -64.79 -38.93 13.04
N PHE A 5 -65.91 -38.55 12.41
CA PHE A 5 -65.91 -37.55 11.35
C PHE A 5 -65.47 -36.19 11.89
N ASP A 6 -66.00 -35.76 13.04
CA ASP A 6 -65.64 -34.49 13.66
C ASP A 6 -64.13 -34.40 13.94
N VAL A 7 -63.53 -35.48 14.49
CA VAL A 7 -62.08 -35.56 14.74
C VAL A 7 -61.27 -35.49 13.44
N ILE A 8 -61.66 -36.24 12.40
CA ILE A 8 -60.96 -36.23 11.10
C ILE A 8 -61.08 -34.86 10.41
N PHE A 9 -62.23 -34.20 10.52
CA PHE A 9 -62.45 -32.86 9.97
C PHE A 9 -61.64 -31.78 10.68
N ASP A 10 -61.58 -31.83 12.01
CA ASP A 10 -60.77 -30.89 12.79
C ASP A 10 -59.27 -31.07 12.50
N ASP A 11 -58.79 -32.31 12.37
CA ASP A 11 -57.41 -32.61 11.98
C ASP A 11 -57.09 -32.11 10.58
N LEU A 12 -57.99 -32.29 9.62
CA LEU A 12 -57.86 -31.79 8.26
C LEU A 12 -57.83 -30.26 8.20
N ARG A 13 -58.73 -29.58 8.93
CA ARG A 13 -58.77 -28.13 9.03
C ARG A 13 -57.50 -27.57 9.68
N SER A 14 -57.01 -28.24 10.73
CA SER A 14 -55.75 -27.93 11.39
C SER A 14 -54.56 -28.07 10.43
N CYS A 15 -54.49 -29.17 9.67
CA CYS A 15 -53.45 -29.38 8.66
C CYS A 15 -53.46 -28.27 7.59
N LYS A 16 -54.64 -27.88 7.08
CA LYS A 16 -54.77 -26.81 6.09
C LYS A 16 -54.33 -25.45 6.64
N LYS A 17 -54.76 -25.11 7.87
CA LYS A 17 -54.33 -23.87 8.55
C LYS A 17 -52.82 -23.86 8.76
N HIS A 18 -52.23 -25.01 9.08
CA HIS A 18 -50.80 -25.16 9.28
C HIS A 18 -50.02 -25.01 7.95
N VAL A 19 -50.48 -25.64 6.86
CA VAL A 19 -49.90 -25.47 5.51
C VAL A 19 -49.96 -24.01 5.07
N ASN A 20 -51.12 -23.34 5.21
CA ASN A 20 -51.26 -21.93 4.85
C ASN A 20 -50.33 -21.03 5.66
N ARG A 21 -50.19 -21.31 6.96
CA ARG A 21 -49.27 -20.57 7.82
C ARG A 21 -47.81 -20.83 7.43
N LEU A 22 -47.45 -22.07 7.14
CA LEU A 22 -46.09 -22.45 6.72
C LEU A 22 -45.75 -21.83 5.36
N LEU A 23 -46.62 -21.92 4.36
CA LEU A 23 -46.40 -21.32 3.05
C LEU A 23 -46.39 -19.80 3.13
N GLY A 24 -47.39 -19.19 3.76
CA GLY A 24 -47.48 -17.72 3.86
C GLY A 24 -46.34 -17.11 4.67
N ALA A 25 -46.15 -17.57 5.91
CA ALA A 25 -45.10 -17.04 6.77
C ALA A 25 -43.71 -17.48 6.31
N GLY A 26 -43.56 -18.70 5.80
CA GLY A 26 -42.30 -19.22 5.28
C GLY A 26 -41.86 -18.54 3.99
N LEU A 27 -42.79 -18.26 3.05
CA LEU A 27 -42.49 -17.47 1.86
C LEU A 27 -42.12 -16.03 2.23
N LEU A 28 -42.88 -15.40 3.14
CA LEU A 28 -42.56 -14.05 3.59
C LEU A 28 -41.17 -14.01 4.25
N PHE A 29 -40.87 -14.97 5.11
CA PHE A 29 -39.55 -15.14 5.70
C PHE A 29 -38.47 -15.33 4.64
N ALA A 30 -38.69 -16.22 3.67
CA ALA A 30 -37.76 -16.48 2.57
C ALA A 30 -37.45 -15.23 1.76
N LEU A 31 -38.48 -14.48 1.37
CA LEU A 31 -38.33 -13.25 0.59
C LEU A 31 -37.61 -12.17 1.39
N ILE A 32 -38.03 -11.93 2.64
CA ILE A 32 -37.42 -10.91 3.50
C ILE A 32 -35.95 -11.27 3.77
N ALA A 33 -35.67 -12.48 4.24
CA ALA A 33 -34.30 -12.89 4.54
C ALA A 33 -33.43 -12.91 3.28
N HIS A 34 -33.94 -13.36 2.13
CA HIS A 34 -33.15 -13.38 0.92
C HIS A 34 -32.81 -11.97 0.40
N PHE A 35 -33.82 -11.10 0.23
CA PHE A 35 -33.64 -9.80 -0.41
C PHE A 35 -33.12 -8.70 0.52
N TYR A 36 -33.37 -8.79 1.84
CA TYR A 36 -32.92 -7.76 2.78
C TYR A 36 -31.68 -8.16 3.58
N VAL A 37 -31.33 -9.45 3.63
CA VAL A 37 -30.22 -9.92 4.44
C VAL A 37 -29.16 -10.60 3.60
N VAL A 38 -29.52 -11.66 2.86
CA VAL A 38 -28.57 -12.49 2.11
C VAL A 38 -27.96 -11.71 0.94
N GLU A 39 -28.76 -11.22 -0.01
CA GLU A 39 -28.25 -10.48 -1.18
C GLU A 39 -27.43 -9.23 -0.79
N PRO A 40 -27.93 -8.32 0.07
CA PRO A 40 -27.15 -7.15 0.46
C PRO A 40 -25.83 -7.50 1.16
N TYR A 41 -25.80 -8.55 1.98
CA TYR A 41 -24.55 -9.00 2.61
C TYR A 41 -23.48 -9.37 1.56
N PHE A 42 -23.84 -10.16 0.55
CA PHE A 42 -22.89 -10.55 -0.49
C PHE A 42 -22.49 -9.39 -1.39
N GLU A 43 -23.42 -8.49 -1.71
CA GLU A 43 -23.12 -7.26 -2.45
C GLU A 43 -22.09 -6.40 -1.72
N TYR A 44 -22.25 -6.23 -0.40
CA TYR A 44 -21.28 -5.49 0.42
C TYR A 44 -19.96 -6.25 0.55
N LYS A 45 -19.99 -7.58 0.72
CA LYS A 45 -18.76 -8.36 0.84
C LYS A 45 -17.92 -8.33 -0.44
N GLU A 46 -18.54 -8.26 -1.62
CA GLU A 46 -17.83 -8.12 -2.90
C GLU A 46 -17.10 -6.78 -3.03
N GLN A 47 -17.61 -5.72 -2.39
CA GLN A 47 -17.02 -4.38 -2.41
C GLN A 47 -15.81 -4.26 -1.47
N GLU A 48 -15.81 -4.95 -0.34
CA GLU A 48 -14.75 -4.90 0.68
C GLU A 48 -13.33 -5.16 0.13
N PRO A 49 -13.04 -6.24 -0.64
CA PRO A 49 -11.70 -6.47 -1.16
C PRO A 49 -11.28 -5.41 -2.19
N ARG A 50 -12.23 -4.84 -2.95
CA ARG A 50 -11.94 -3.76 -3.91
C ARG A 50 -11.53 -2.48 -3.19
N LEU A 51 -12.27 -2.11 -2.14
CA LEU A 51 -11.95 -0.98 -1.27
C LEU A 51 -10.61 -1.18 -0.56
N LYS A 52 -10.38 -2.36 0.03
CA LYS A 52 -9.12 -2.68 0.72
C LYS A 52 -7.92 -2.61 -0.23
N LYS A 53 -8.03 -3.22 -1.41
CA LYS A 53 -6.98 -3.16 -2.44
C LYS A 53 -6.71 -1.72 -2.88
N SER A 54 -7.76 -0.95 -3.13
CA SER A 54 -7.62 0.46 -3.53
C SER A 54 -6.97 1.31 -2.42
N LEU A 55 -7.31 1.05 -1.15
CA LEU A 55 -6.71 1.72 -0.01
C LEU A 55 -5.23 1.37 0.14
N ASP A 56 -4.87 0.09 0.03
CA ASP A 56 -3.49 -0.39 0.11
C ASP A 56 -2.63 0.17 -1.03
N GLU A 57 -3.16 0.18 -2.27
CA GLU A 57 -2.49 0.78 -3.43
C GLU A 57 -2.27 2.29 -3.23
N LYS A 58 -3.29 3.02 -2.75
CA LYS A 58 -3.18 4.46 -2.47
C LYS A 58 -2.21 4.77 -1.35
N LYS A 59 -2.17 3.94 -0.31
CA LYS A 59 -1.21 4.07 0.79
C LYS A 59 0.22 3.87 0.31
N LEU A 60 0.47 2.87 -0.54
CA LEU A 60 1.79 2.66 -1.14
C LEU A 60 2.23 3.87 -1.99
N GLN A 61 1.33 4.42 -2.81
CA GLN A 61 1.60 5.64 -3.59
C GLN A 61 1.91 6.84 -2.69
N PHE A 62 1.16 6.99 -1.60
CA PHE A 62 1.37 8.07 -0.62
C PHE A 62 2.76 7.97 0.03
N ASP A 63 3.15 6.78 0.49
CA ASP A 63 4.45 6.55 1.12
C ASP A 63 5.61 6.83 0.14
N GLN A 64 5.45 6.44 -1.13
CA GLN A 64 6.43 6.74 -2.19
C GLN A 64 6.56 8.24 -2.46
N LEU A 65 5.45 8.95 -2.63
CA LEU A 65 5.45 10.39 -2.87
C LEU A 65 5.96 11.18 -1.65
N SER A 66 5.59 10.77 -0.44
CA SER A 66 6.09 11.35 0.80
C SER A 66 7.61 11.23 0.89
N GLY A 67 8.14 10.04 0.62
CA GLY A 67 9.59 9.80 0.62
C GLY A 67 10.33 10.60 -0.46
N GLN A 68 9.71 10.80 -1.64
CA GLN A 68 10.27 11.66 -2.68
C GLN A 68 10.29 13.13 -2.26
N SER A 69 9.18 13.66 -1.72
CA SER A 69 9.08 15.05 -1.26
C SER A 69 10.11 15.38 -0.18
N GLU A 70 10.34 14.46 0.77
CA GLU A 70 11.36 14.62 1.80
C GLU A 70 12.78 14.67 1.20
N ARG A 71 13.09 13.77 0.25
CA ARG A 71 14.38 13.76 -0.45
C ARG A 71 14.63 15.07 -1.20
N ILE A 72 13.65 15.60 -1.92
CA ILE A 72 13.79 16.86 -2.67
C ILE A 72 13.96 18.04 -1.70
N THR A 73 13.27 18.03 -0.56
CA THR A 73 13.42 19.06 0.48
C THR A 73 14.84 19.08 1.07
N ASN A 74 15.36 17.90 1.41
CA ASN A 74 16.73 17.76 1.94
C ASN A 74 17.77 18.15 0.88
N LEU A 75 17.57 17.75 -0.38
CA LEU A 75 18.41 18.15 -1.49
C LEU A 75 18.45 19.68 -1.67
N SER A 76 17.29 20.34 -1.66
CA SER A 76 17.20 21.81 -1.78
C SER A 76 17.99 22.52 -0.68
N LYS A 77 17.93 22.01 0.56
CA LYS A 77 18.69 22.54 1.70
C LYS A 77 20.20 22.33 1.53
N ASN A 78 20.61 21.15 1.06
CA ASN A 78 22.02 20.83 0.82
C ASN A 78 22.59 21.71 -0.30
N ILE A 79 21.88 21.85 -1.43
CA ILE A 79 22.29 22.72 -2.54
C ILE A 79 22.47 24.15 -2.07
N LYS A 80 21.53 24.70 -1.30
CA LYS A 80 21.64 26.07 -0.77
C LYS A 80 22.84 26.25 0.16
N THR A 81 23.15 25.24 0.97
CA THR A 81 24.32 25.25 1.86
C THR A 81 25.61 25.23 1.04
N ASN A 82 25.71 24.34 0.06
CA ASN A 82 26.86 24.23 -0.83
C ASN A 82 27.05 25.49 -1.68
N GLN A 83 25.97 26.07 -2.20
CA GLN A 83 25.97 27.37 -2.88
C GLN A 83 26.60 28.46 -2.01
N THR A 84 26.18 28.57 -0.75
CA THR A 84 26.71 29.58 0.18
C THR A 84 28.21 29.37 0.41
N THR A 85 28.65 28.11 0.53
CA THR A 85 30.08 27.76 0.67
C THR A 85 30.87 28.15 -0.57
N ILE A 86 30.37 27.83 -1.77
CA ILE A 86 30.98 28.15 -3.06
C ILE A 86 31.07 29.68 -3.25
N GLU A 87 29.99 30.41 -2.97
CA GLU A 87 29.95 31.88 -3.05
C GLU A 87 30.98 32.52 -2.10
N ASN A 88 31.10 32.01 -0.87
CA ASN A 88 32.12 32.48 0.08
C ASN A 88 33.54 32.19 -0.43
N LYS A 89 33.81 30.98 -0.94
CA LYS A 89 35.13 30.63 -1.52
C LYS A 89 35.50 31.53 -2.70
N ILE A 90 34.56 31.76 -3.62
CA ILE A 90 34.76 32.64 -4.78
C ILE A 90 35.04 34.08 -4.32
N ARG A 91 34.27 34.59 -3.36
CA ARG A 91 34.45 35.95 -2.81
C ARG A 91 35.81 36.13 -2.13
N ASP A 92 36.24 35.12 -1.39
CA ASP A 92 37.43 35.17 -0.54
C ASP A 92 38.71 34.78 -1.32
N PHE A 93 38.58 34.28 -2.55
CA PHE A 93 39.69 33.85 -3.42
C PHE A 93 40.82 34.88 -3.56
N PRO A 94 40.58 36.18 -3.84
CA PRO A 94 41.67 37.15 -3.97
C PRO A 94 42.53 37.27 -2.70
N GLN A 95 41.89 37.25 -1.52
CA GLN A 95 42.57 37.31 -0.23
C GLN A 95 43.30 35.99 0.06
N HIS A 96 42.67 34.86 -0.25
CA HIS A 96 43.27 33.54 -0.12
C HIS A 96 44.53 33.40 -0.99
N LEU A 97 44.45 33.77 -2.27
CA LEU A 97 45.58 33.78 -3.20
C LEU A 97 46.72 34.65 -2.64
N ARG A 98 46.42 35.83 -2.11
CA ARG A 98 47.44 36.73 -1.53
C ARG A 98 48.22 36.07 -0.38
N GLY A 99 47.54 35.31 0.48
CA GLY A 99 48.19 34.53 1.53
C GLY A 99 49.15 33.49 0.96
N ILE A 100 48.67 32.72 0.00
CA ILE A 100 49.40 31.61 -0.63
C ILE A 100 50.63 32.07 -1.44
N LEU A 101 50.58 33.26 -2.05
CA LEU A 101 51.74 33.79 -2.77
C LEU A 101 52.97 33.91 -1.87
N SER A 102 52.80 34.17 -0.57
CA SER A 102 53.93 34.21 0.37
C SER A 102 54.56 32.82 0.56
N ASP A 103 53.74 31.78 0.61
CA ASP A 103 54.20 30.39 0.73
C ASP A 103 54.93 29.95 -0.54
N LEU A 104 54.38 30.25 -1.72
CA LEU A 104 55.03 30.00 -3.01
C LEU A 104 56.37 30.75 -3.10
N TRP A 105 56.40 32.01 -2.68
CA TRP A 105 57.62 32.83 -2.69
C TRP A 105 58.73 32.20 -1.84
N ASN A 106 58.39 31.74 -0.64
CA ASN A 106 59.34 31.08 0.26
C ASN A 106 59.90 29.78 -0.34
N VAL A 107 59.08 29.00 -1.04
CA VAL A 107 59.52 27.76 -1.69
C VAL A 107 60.53 28.04 -2.80
N PHE A 108 60.24 28.95 -3.72
CA PHE A 108 61.11 29.20 -4.88
C PHE A 108 62.35 30.05 -4.56
N LEU A 109 62.34 30.86 -3.50
CA LEU A 109 63.55 31.60 -3.07
C LEU A 109 64.50 30.78 -2.20
N SER A 110 64.01 29.77 -1.49
CA SER A 110 64.86 28.89 -0.68
C SER A 110 65.79 28.03 -1.54
N GLU A 111 65.45 27.82 -2.82
CA GLU A 111 66.28 27.06 -3.78
C GLU A 111 67.28 27.94 -4.56
N LEU A 112 67.15 29.28 -4.49
CA LEU A 112 67.97 30.25 -5.23
C LEU A 112 69.17 30.80 -4.44
N SER A 113 69.47 30.25 -3.26
CA SER A 113 70.68 30.59 -2.49
C SER A 113 71.81 29.60 -2.80
N PRO A 114 72.77 29.92 -3.69
CA PRO A 114 74.04 29.21 -3.72
C PRO A 114 74.85 29.65 -2.49
N ASP A 115 75.51 28.70 -1.84
CA ASP A 115 76.37 28.82 -0.65
C ASP A 115 75.70 29.00 0.72
N THR A 116 75.48 27.87 1.40
CA THR A 116 76.42 27.48 2.47
C THR A 116 76.35 25.98 2.73
N SER A 117 77.27 25.26 2.11
CA SER A 117 77.79 24.01 2.66
C SER A 117 78.42 24.28 4.03
N ASN A 118 78.26 23.33 4.95
CA ASN A 118 78.84 23.24 6.30
C ASN A 118 78.11 23.95 7.47
N ARG A 119 77.08 23.28 8.02
CA ARG A 119 77.02 23.10 9.49
C ARG A 119 76.24 21.85 9.87
N SER A 120 76.98 20.78 10.15
CA SER A 120 76.47 19.55 10.76
C SER A 120 76.20 19.75 12.25
N THR A 121 75.08 19.16 12.69
CA THR A 121 74.78 18.60 14.03
C THR A 121 74.86 19.51 15.26
N GLN A 122 73.69 19.83 15.83
CA GLN A 122 73.39 19.45 17.22
C GLN A 122 71.87 19.33 17.44
N ILE A 123 71.44 18.12 17.77
CA ILE A 123 70.11 17.78 18.26
C ILE A 123 70.04 18.24 19.72
N GLN A 124 68.99 18.97 20.10
CA GLN A 124 68.53 18.97 21.48
C GLN A 124 66.99 18.98 21.51
N GLN A 125 66.44 17.77 21.60
CA GLN A 125 65.08 17.52 22.07
C GLN A 125 64.98 18.01 23.52
N SER A 126 63.90 18.72 23.83
CA SER A 126 63.45 18.93 25.22
C SER A 126 61.93 18.77 25.22
N ALA A 127 61.50 17.80 26.01
CA ALA A 127 60.15 17.27 26.13
C ALA A 127 59.11 18.27 26.69
N PRO A 128 57.81 18.03 26.50
CA PRO A 128 56.78 18.67 27.31
C PRO A 128 56.64 18.00 28.68
N VAL A 129 56.56 18.83 29.71
CA VAL A 129 56.33 18.50 31.12
C VAL A 129 54.91 17.95 31.31
N GLN A 130 54.79 16.72 31.84
CA GLN A 130 53.56 16.22 32.44
C GLN A 130 53.44 16.76 33.88
N GLN A 131 52.34 17.46 34.16
CA GLN A 131 51.87 17.70 35.52
C GLN A 131 50.80 16.67 35.87
N SER A 132 51.00 16.07 37.03
CA SER A 132 50.27 15.00 37.67
C SER A 132 48.96 15.50 38.30
N ILE A 133 47.88 14.73 38.16
CA ILE A 133 46.87 14.59 39.22
C ILE A 133 46.59 13.11 39.44
N ASN A 134 46.79 12.73 40.69
CA ASN A 134 46.58 11.47 41.39
C ASN A 134 45.08 11.11 41.45
N ILE A 135 44.72 9.82 41.43
CA ILE A 135 43.80 9.17 42.41
C ILE A 135 43.52 7.69 42.01
N GLN A 136 43.87 6.80 42.96
CA GLN A 136 43.31 5.49 43.35
C GLN A 136 43.34 4.24 42.43
N ARG A 137 44.18 3.30 42.87
CA ARG A 137 44.03 1.82 42.89
C ARG A 137 42.80 1.38 43.73
N PRO A 138 42.29 0.12 43.71
CA PRO A 138 43.02 -1.18 43.76
C PRO A 138 42.55 -2.25 42.72
N ALA A 139 43.43 -3.06 42.11
CA ALA A 139 44.06 -4.33 42.54
C ALA A 139 43.18 -5.60 42.55
N LYS A 140 43.39 -6.47 41.56
CA LYS A 140 43.27 -7.96 41.47
C LYS A 140 43.44 -8.29 39.97
N GLU A 141 44.25 -9.20 39.43
CA GLU A 141 44.75 -10.53 39.83
C GLU A 141 45.81 -10.89 38.73
N ARG A 142 47.10 -11.17 39.04
CA ARG A 142 47.79 -12.48 38.91
C ARG A 142 47.22 -13.42 37.81
N GLU A 143 47.95 -14.11 36.93
CA GLU A 143 49.33 -14.62 36.93
C GLU A 143 49.65 -15.35 35.59
N LYS A 144 50.96 -15.62 35.39
CA LYS A 144 51.66 -16.59 34.49
C LYS A 144 52.16 -16.12 33.12
N LEU A 145 53.47 -15.83 32.99
CA LEU A 145 54.65 -16.71 32.80
C LEU A 145 54.67 -17.38 31.41
N GLU A 146 55.53 -16.90 30.49
CA GLU A 146 56.94 -17.31 30.27
C GLU A 146 57.06 -18.53 29.34
N ASN A 147 57.69 -18.34 28.17
CA ASN A 147 58.89 -19.09 27.81
C ASN A 147 59.61 -18.48 26.60
N ASP A 148 60.85 -18.02 26.84
CA ASP A 148 62.12 -18.28 26.14
C ASP A 148 62.11 -18.87 24.71
N SER A 149 63.08 -18.63 23.81
CA SER A 149 64.27 -17.77 23.70
C SER A 149 64.93 -18.09 22.33
N ASN A 150 65.87 -17.24 21.89
CA ASN A 150 66.94 -17.47 20.86
C ASN A 150 66.73 -17.11 19.37
N MET A 151 67.18 -15.88 19.03
CA MET A 151 68.22 -15.47 18.04
C MET A 151 68.08 -15.83 16.54
N PRO A 152 68.80 -15.16 15.60
CA PRO A 152 69.40 -13.81 15.58
C PRO A 152 69.00 -12.99 14.32
N PHE A 153 69.41 -11.72 14.26
CA PHE A 153 69.28 -10.79 13.13
C PHE A 153 69.66 -11.39 11.75
N PRO A 154 69.08 -10.83 10.67
CA PRO A 154 69.98 -10.27 9.66
C PRO A 154 69.58 -8.87 9.16
N VAL A 155 70.61 -8.03 9.11
CA VAL A 155 70.93 -7.12 8.00
C VAL A 155 69.91 -6.02 7.66
N GLN A 156 70.24 -4.82 8.13
CA GLN A 156 69.87 -3.54 7.50
C GLN A 156 70.19 -3.58 6.01
N GLN A 157 69.16 -3.70 5.17
CA GLN A 157 69.17 -3.19 3.81
C GLN A 157 68.52 -1.81 3.81
N SER A 158 69.37 -0.79 3.79
CA SER A 158 69.02 0.58 3.47
C SER A 158 68.52 0.66 2.03
N MET A 159 67.22 0.41 1.80
CA MET A 159 66.56 1.00 0.66
C MET A 159 66.42 2.50 0.92
N GLN A 160 67.26 3.29 0.25
CA GLN A 160 67.04 4.71 0.03
C GLN A 160 65.70 4.87 -0.70
N ILE A 161 64.62 5.01 0.06
CA ILE A 161 63.43 5.71 -0.43
C ILE A 161 63.87 7.18 -0.48
N GLN A 162 64.20 7.63 -1.68
CA GLN A 162 64.32 9.03 -2.03
C GLN A 162 62.93 9.65 -1.78
N GLN A 163 62.66 10.03 -0.53
CA GLN A 163 61.49 10.81 -0.16
C GLN A 163 61.68 12.17 -0.83
N SER A 164 61.15 12.32 -2.05
CA SER A 164 60.77 13.63 -2.55
C SER A 164 59.83 14.21 -1.50
N ARG A 165 60.31 15.18 -0.72
CA ARG A 165 59.45 15.96 0.15
C ARG A 165 58.44 16.63 -0.76
N PHE A 166 57.21 16.14 -0.76
CA PHE A 166 56.11 16.84 -1.41
C PHE A 166 55.96 18.18 -0.73
N ILE A 167 56.30 19.24 -1.45
CA ILE A 167 56.17 20.60 -0.96
C ILE A 167 54.67 20.93 -0.99
N LYS A 168 54.10 21.26 0.17
CA LYS A 168 52.69 21.66 0.27
C LYS A 168 52.58 23.17 0.15
N ILE A 169 51.63 23.63 -0.68
CA ILE A 169 51.24 25.03 -0.85
C ILE A 169 49.75 25.11 -0.51
N GLY A 170 49.43 25.66 0.66
CA GLY A 170 48.09 25.53 1.24
C GLY A 170 47.68 24.06 1.37
N ASP A 171 46.55 23.70 0.74
CA ASP A 171 46.00 22.35 0.77
C ASP A 171 46.51 21.44 -0.36
N PHE A 172 47.32 21.96 -1.30
CA PHE A 172 47.75 21.23 -2.50
C PHE A 172 49.23 20.85 -2.46
N SER A 173 49.57 19.74 -3.10
CA SER A 173 50.97 19.29 -3.28
C SER A 173 51.52 19.84 -4.59
N LEU A 174 52.61 20.60 -4.51
CA LEU A 174 53.27 21.20 -5.67
C LEU A 174 53.92 20.11 -6.55
N PRO A 175 53.60 20.03 -7.86
CA PRO A 175 54.26 19.13 -8.79
C PRO A 175 55.73 19.47 -8.97
N SER A 176 56.57 18.44 -9.05
CA SER A 176 58.03 18.60 -9.25
C SER A 176 58.43 19.21 -10.60
N GLY A 177 57.51 19.27 -11.57
CA GLY A 177 57.73 19.89 -12.88
C GLY A 177 57.62 21.42 -12.87
N ILE A 178 57.19 22.02 -11.76
CA ILE A 178 57.05 23.48 -11.63
C ILE A 178 58.31 24.04 -10.99
N THR A 179 59.04 24.84 -11.75
CA THR A 179 60.37 25.32 -11.36
C THR A 179 60.44 26.84 -11.20
N THR A 180 59.41 27.58 -11.62
CA THR A 180 59.37 29.05 -11.49
C THR A 180 58.22 29.49 -10.62
N PHE A 181 58.39 30.65 -9.97
CA PHE A 181 57.34 31.25 -9.15
C PHE A 181 56.07 31.53 -9.95
N ASN A 182 56.17 32.12 -11.15
CA ASN A 182 55.00 32.40 -11.99
C ASN A 182 54.27 31.12 -12.39
N ASP A 183 54.99 30.07 -12.81
CA ASP A 183 54.37 28.78 -13.14
C ASP A 183 53.67 28.16 -11.91
N GLY A 184 54.24 28.36 -10.72
CA GLY A 184 53.63 27.95 -9.45
C GLY A 184 52.34 28.71 -9.11
N VAL A 185 52.28 30.00 -9.42
CA VAL A 185 51.05 30.80 -9.25
C VAL A 185 49.96 30.33 -10.23
N HIS A 186 50.30 30.18 -11.51
CA HIS A 186 49.37 29.67 -12.53
C HIS A 186 48.81 28.30 -12.18
N TRP A 187 49.68 27.36 -11.80
CA TRP A 187 49.27 26.04 -11.33
C TRP A 187 48.34 26.10 -10.13
N TYR A 188 48.65 26.96 -9.15
CA TYR A 188 47.84 27.05 -7.94
C TYR A 188 46.42 27.56 -8.26
N ILE A 189 46.33 28.59 -9.09
CA ILE A 189 45.05 29.16 -9.53
C ILE A 189 44.23 28.13 -10.29
N GLU A 190 44.83 27.43 -11.26
CA GLU A 190 44.18 26.37 -12.01
C GLU A 190 43.71 25.24 -11.08
N THR A 191 44.56 24.78 -10.16
CA THR A 191 44.24 23.72 -9.20
C THR A 191 43.10 24.11 -8.27
N TRP A 192 43.12 25.34 -7.75
CA TRP A 192 42.08 25.86 -6.86
C TRP A 192 40.71 25.90 -7.56
N PHE A 193 40.67 26.39 -8.80
CA PHE A 193 39.43 26.45 -9.58
C PHE A 193 38.94 25.09 -10.05
N ASN A 194 39.84 24.16 -10.39
CA ASN A 194 39.47 22.77 -10.68
C ASN A 194 38.88 22.07 -9.45
N ASN A 195 39.40 22.36 -8.25
CA ASN A 195 38.81 21.88 -7.02
C ASN A 195 37.40 22.48 -6.80
N LEU A 196 37.20 23.78 -7.07
CA LEU A 196 35.89 24.40 -7.01
C LEU A 196 34.87 23.76 -7.98
N LEU A 197 35.30 23.42 -9.20
CA LEU A 197 34.50 22.66 -10.16
C LEU A 197 34.04 21.31 -9.60
N ASN A 198 34.96 20.58 -8.96
CA ASN A 198 34.63 19.30 -8.33
C ASN A 198 33.62 19.49 -7.18
N GLU A 199 33.77 20.54 -6.36
CA GLU A 199 32.83 20.85 -5.29
C GLU A 199 31.43 21.23 -5.80
N ILE A 200 31.32 21.94 -6.93
CA ILE A 200 30.05 22.22 -7.60
C ILE A 200 29.42 20.92 -8.11
N ARG A 201 30.21 20.08 -8.77
CA ARG A 201 29.76 18.79 -9.30
C ARG A 201 29.25 17.88 -8.19
N GLU A 202 30.05 17.68 -7.14
CA GLU A 202 29.75 16.76 -6.04
C GLU A 202 28.71 17.31 -5.07
N GLY A 203 28.70 18.63 -4.86
CA GLY A 203 27.79 19.29 -3.93
C GLY A 203 26.44 19.67 -4.52
N ILE A 204 26.32 19.83 -5.84
CA ILE A 204 25.11 20.31 -6.50
C ILE A 204 24.65 19.35 -7.60
N GLU A 205 25.47 19.10 -8.63
CA GLU A 205 25.02 18.35 -9.83
C GLU A 205 24.73 16.87 -9.55
N GLU A 206 25.64 16.15 -8.90
CA GLU A 206 25.49 14.72 -8.62
C GLU A 206 24.31 14.42 -7.69
N PRO A 207 24.10 15.18 -6.58
CA PRO A 207 22.90 15.04 -5.76
C PRO A 207 21.59 15.23 -6.53
N ILE A 208 21.56 16.12 -7.53
CA ILE A 208 20.39 16.32 -8.38
C ILE A 208 20.15 15.11 -9.29
N LYS A 209 21.20 14.58 -9.92
CA LYS A 209 21.11 13.37 -10.76
C LYS A 209 20.64 12.16 -9.94
N GLN A 210 21.20 11.97 -8.75
CA GLN A 210 20.88 10.86 -7.85
C GLN A 210 19.46 10.93 -7.29
N ALA A 211 18.88 12.12 -7.18
CA ALA A 211 17.52 12.29 -6.70
C ALA A 211 16.45 11.82 -7.72
N ASN A 212 16.84 11.34 -8.92
CA ASN A 212 15.94 10.92 -10.00
C ASN A 212 14.86 11.96 -10.31
N ILE A 213 15.22 13.23 -10.13
CA ILE A 213 14.34 14.34 -10.45
C ILE A 213 14.31 14.40 -11.97
N THR A 214 13.14 14.18 -12.56
CA THR A 214 12.95 14.17 -14.02
C THR A 214 13.55 15.45 -14.62
N SER A 215 14.20 15.33 -15.77
CA SER A 215 14.79 16.45 -16.54
C SER A 215 13.85 17.68 -16.60
N ASP A 216 12.55 17.42 -16.73
CA ASP A 216 11.48 18.43 -16.79
C ASP A 216 11.38 19.33 -15.54
N MET A 217 11.79 18.84 -14.36
CA MET A 217 11.73 19.60 -13.10
C MET A 217 12.93 20.51 -12.89
N VAL A 218 14.11 20.17 -13.44
CA VAL A 218 15.35 20.94 -13.21
C VAL A 218 15.70 21.81 -14.41
N GLY A 219 15.28 21.40 -15.62
CA GLY A 219 15.63 22.01 -16.89
C GLY A 219 17.13 21.93 -17.20
N ASP A 220 17.50 22.30 -18.42
CA ASP A 220 18.89 22.22 -18.90
C ASP A 220 19.71 23.41 -18.32
N ILE A 221 20.24 23.24 -17.12
CA ILE A 221 21.16 24.19 -16.48
C ILE A 221 22.54 23.55 -16.45
N ASP A 222 23.40 23.99 -17.36
CA ASP A 222 24.78 23.51 -17.45
C ASP A 222 25.71 24.33 -16.53
N LEU A 223 25.74 23.97 -15.25
CA LEU A 223 26.59 24.60 -14.24
C LEU A 223 28.08 24.37 -14.55
N GLN A 224 28.43 23.24 -15.13
CA GLN A 224 29.80 22.91 -15.54
C GLN A 224 30.32 23.87 -16.60
N ASN A 225 29.56 24.13 -17.68
CA ASN A 225 29.98 25.07 -18.72
C ASN A 225 30.11 26.51 -18.20
N ILE A 226 29.19 26.95 -17.34
CA ILE A 226 29.26 28.28 -16.72
C ILE A 226 30.53 28.42 -15.88
N THR A 227 30.83 27.39 -15.07
CA THR A 227 32.00 27.41 -14.19
C THR A 227 33.29 27.36 -15.00
N GLN A 228 33.37 26.51 -16.04
CA GLN A 228 34.52 26.46 -16.95
C GLN A 228 34.76 27.79 -17.68
N GLN A 229 33.68 28.46 -18.11
CA GLN A 229 33.80 29.77 -18.73
C GLN A 229 34.35 30.81 -17.75
N GLY A 230 33.86 30.81 -16.51
CA GLY A 230 34.37 31.71 -15.46
C GLY A 230 35.86 31.52 -15.18
N ILE A 231 36.35 30.29 -15.19
CA ILE A 231 37.78 29.96 -15.04
C ILE A 231 38.60 30.53 -16.21
N LYS A 232 38.14 30.32 -17.45
CA LYS A 232 38.80 30.85 -18.64
C LYS A 232 38.89 32.38 -18.62
N ASP A 233 37.83 33.04 -18.15
CA ASP A 233 37.78 34.50 -18.06
C ASP A 233 38.80 35.04 -17.02
N ILE A 234 38.96 34.35 -15.89
CA ILE A 234 39.94 34.71 -14.86
C ILE A 234 41.37 34.46 -15.34
N GLN A 235 41.64 33.33 -16.00
CA GLN A 235 42.95 33.05 -16.60
C GLN A 235 43.33 34.13 -17.62
N LYS A 236 42.39 34.47 -18.52
CA LYS A 236 42.60 35.54 -19.51
C LYS A 236 42.87 36.91 -18.88
N TYR A 237 42.23 37.20 -17.74
CA TYR A 237 42.51 38.41 -16.96
C TYR A 237 43.94 38.39 -16.41
N ILE A 238 44.36 37.29 -15.78
CA ILE A 238 45.69 37.14 -15.20
C ILE A 238 46.77 37.27 -16.29
N ASP A 239 46.62 36.57 -17.41
CA ASP A 239 47.57 36.61 -18.53
C ASP A 239 47.76 38.04 -19.07
N ARG A 240 46.67 38.81 -19.16
CA ARG A 240 46.71 40.20 -19.60
C ARG A 240 47.49 41.06 -18.60
N VAL A 241 47.19 40.93 -17.31
CA VAL A 241 47.81 41.77 -16.28
C VAL A 241 49.30 41.44 -16.10
N GLU A 242 49.69 40.18 -16.20
CA GLU A 242 51.10 39.78 -16.21
C GLU A 242 51.86 40.35 -17.41
N LYS A 243 51.24 40.34 -18.59
CA LYS A 243 51.83 40.91 -19.81
C LYS A 243 52.01 42.42 -19.71
N GLU A 244 51.05 43.13 -19.12
CA GLU A 244 51.11 44.58 -18.93
C GLU A 244 52.02 44.99 -17.77
N ASN A 245 52.20 44.13 -16.77
CA ASN A 245 53.04 44.36 -15.60
C ASN A 245 53.79 43.09 -15.17
N PRO A 246 55.04 42.88 -15.62
CA PRO A 246 55.84 41.69 -15.28
C PRO A 246 56.16 41.54 -13.77
N ASN A 247 56.01 42.62 -12.98
CA ASN A 247 56.20 42.60 -11.53
C ASN A 247 54.86 42.49 -10.76
N PHE A 248 53.76 42.17 -11.46
CA PHE A 248 52.41 42.09 -10.91
C PHE A 248 52.34 41.31 -9.60
N TRP A 249 52.84 40.08 -9.56
CA TRP A 249 52.76 39.24 -8.37
C TRP A 249 53.56 39.76 -7.18
N ARG A 250 54.72 40.40 -7.42
CA ARG A 250 55.49 41.08 -6.36
C ARG A 250 54.71 42.24 -5.76
N SER A 251 53.98 42.98 -6.60
CA SER A 251 53.12 44.07 -6.14
C SER A 251 51.80 43.59 -5.53
N TYR A 252 51.39 42.35 -5.74
CA TYR A 252 50.19 41.75 -5.16
C TYR A 252 50.46 41.10 -3.79
N SER A 253 51.63 40.47 -3.61
CA SER A 253 52.00 39.74 -2.37
C SER A 253 52.46 40.62 -1.20
N GLY A 254 52.88 41.88 -1.45
CA GLY A 254 53.45 42.74 -0.40
C GLY A 254 52.43 43.27 0.64
N PRO A 255 52.86 43.71 1.85
CA PRO A 255 52.00 44.32 2.88
C PRO A 255 51.24 45.58 2.40
N ARG A 256 51.81 46.28 1.41
CA ARG A 256 51.24 47.47 0.72
C ARG A 256 50.82 47.17 -0.71
N GLY A 257 50.50 45.92 -1.04
CA GLY A 257 50.11 45.57 -2.40
C GLY A 257 49.00 46.48 -2.91
N LYS A 258 49.09 46.92 -4.17
CA LYS A 258 48.19 47.95 -4.72
C LYS A 258 46.74 47.51 -4.50
N LEU A 259 46.03 48.20 -3.61
CA LEU A 259 44.65 47.88 -3.22
C LEU A 259 43.75 47.75 -4.44
N ASP A 260 43.99 48.61 -5.43
CA ASP A 260 43.31 48.69 -6.72
C ASP A 260 43.38 47.35 -7.49
N VAL A 261 44.52 46.66 -7.46
CA VAL A 261 44.76 45.42 -8.23
C VAL A 261 44.03 44.23 -7.61
N ALA A 262 43.98 44.17 -6.27
CA ALA A 262 43.19 43.16 -5.57
C ALA A 262 41.68 43.41 -5.76
N GLN A 263 41.25 44.67 -5.83
CA GLN A 263 39.87 45.05 -6.14
C GLN A 263 39.48 44.73 -7.59
N GLU A 264 40.38 44.93 -8.55
CA GLU A 264 40.15 44.56 -9.95
C GLU A 264 40.02 43.04 -10.14
N LEU A 265 40.90 42.24 -9.51
CA LEU A 265 40.77 40.77 -9.52
C LEU A 265 39.47 40.33 -8.83
N GLN A 266 39.12 40.94 -7.71
CA GLN A 266 37.85 40.67 -7.02
C GLN A 266 36.64 41.00 -7.91
N TYR A 267 36.69 42.10 -8.65
CA TYR A 267 35.66 42.49 -9.61
C TYR A 267 35.54 41.47 -10.75
N GLU A 268 36.66 41.05 -11.34
CA GLU A 268 36.62 40.08 -12.44
C GLU A 268 36.14 38.71 -11.95
N VAL A 269 36.57 38.24 -10.79
CA VAL A 269 36.08 36.99 -10.17
C VAL A 269 34.56 37.05 -9.97
N LYS A 270 34.05 38.16 -9.40
CA LYS A 270 32.61 38.36 -9.20
C LYS A 270 31.84 38.38 -10.52
N LYS A 271 32.40 39.01 -11.55
CA LYS A 271 31.81 39.10 -12.89
C LYS A 271 31.78 37.74 -13.58
N SER A 272 32.89 37.00 -13.56
CA SER A 272 33.05 35.69 -14.19
C SER A 272 32.15 34.62 -13.59
N PHE A 273 31.89 34.69 -12.28
CA PHE A 273 30.99 33.74 -11.59
C PHE A 273 29.59 34.29 -11.29
N GLY A 274 29.25 35.51 -11.73
CA GLY A 274 27.96 36.13 -11.43
C GLY A 274 26.76 35.30 -11.88
N LEU A 275 26.86 34.66 -13.05
CA LEU A 275 25.81 33.80 -13.59
C LEU A 275 25.63 32.49 -12.82
N LEU A 276 26.66 32.02 -12.10
CA LEU A 276 26.61 30.76 -11.37
C LEU A 276 25.59 30.82 -10.23
N GLY A 277 25.63 31.89 -9.43
CA GLY A 277 24.70 32.10 -8.31
C GLY A 277 23.24 32.20 -8.80
N ASP A 278 23.00 32.96 -9.87
CA ASP A 278 21.66 33.13 -10.44
C ASP A 278 21.07 31.79 -10.93
N LYS A 279 21.90 30.95 -11.56
CA LYS A 279 21.47 29.64 -12.07
C LYS A 279 21.22 28.64 -10.96
N ILE A 280 22.04 28.62 -9.91
CA ILE A 280 21.80 27.78 -8.72
C ILE A 280 20.51 28.25 -8.00
N ASN A 281 20.29 29.56 -7.87
CA ASN A 281 19.07 30.10 -7.28
C ASN A 281 17.81 29.72 -8.09
N MET A 282 17.89 29.78 -9.42
CA MET A 282 16.83 29.31 -10.32
C MET A 282 16.54 27.82 -10.09
N LEU A 283 17.58 27.00 -9.96
CA LEU A 283 17.46 25.57 -9.71
C LEU A 283 16.80 25.29 -8.34
N VAL A 284 17.21 25.98 -7.29
CA VAL A 284 16.58 25.91 -5.97
C VAL A 284 15.12 26.36 -6.02
N GLY A 285 14.79 27.37 -6.83
CA GLY A 285 13.43 27.82 -7.08
C GLY A 285 12.56 26.73 -7.69
N ARG A 286 13.04 26.10 -8.77
CA ARG A 286 12.35 24.98 -9.44
C ARG A 286 12.13 23.79 -8.51
N LEU A 287 13.14 23.44 -7.71
CA LEU A 287 13.01 22.39 -6.69
C LEU A 287 11.89 22.70 -5.67
N LYS A 288 11.78 23.95 -5.22
CA LYS A 288 10.70 24.36 -4.30
C LYS A 288 9.32 24.27 -4.94
N GLU A 289 9.19 24.65 -6.20
CA GLU A 289 7.93 24.51 -6.95
C GLU A 289 7.54 23.05 -7.11
N ALA A 290 8.51 22.17 -7.42
CA ALA A 290 8.29 20.73 -7.49
C ALA A 290 7.84 20.14 -6.14
N VAL A 291 8.47 20.53 -5.02
CA VAL A 291 8.03 20.12 -3.67
C VAL A 291 6.61 20.60 -3.38
N LYS A 292 6.27 21.83 -3.76
CA LYS A 292 4.93 22.38 -3.56
C LYS A 292 3.89 21.57 -4.34
N ALA A 293 4.15 21.27 -5.61
CA ALA A 293 3.26 20.46 -6.44
C ALA A 293 3.08 19.05 -5.87
N GLN A 294 4.16 18.40 -5.43
CA GLN A 294 4.08 17.08 -4.77
C GLN A 294 3.28 17.14 -3.47
N LYS A 295 3.41 18.21 -2.68
CA LYS A 295 2.63 18.39 -1.45
C LYS A 295 1.14 18.54 -1.72
N GLU A 296 0.77 19.29 -2.75
CA GLU A 296 -0.63 19.42 -3.19
C GLU A 296 -1.20 18.06 -3.66
N GLU A 297 -0.41 17.26 -4.38
CA GLU A 297 -0.80 15.90 -4.76
C GLU A 297 -0.95 14.97 -3.55
N LEU A 298 -0.05 15.10 -2.57
CA LEU A 298 -0.08 14.35 -1.32
C LEU A 298 -1.32 14.69 -0.47
N ASP A 299 -1.68 15.97 -0.39
CA ASP A 299 -2.91 16.43 0.28
C ASP A 299 -4.16 15.89 -0.42
N LYS A 300 -4.18 15.89 -1.77
CA LYS A 300 -5.28 15.30 -2.55
C LYS A 300 -5.39 13.79 -2.31
N MET A 301 -4.26 13.09 -2.30
CA MET A 301 -4.21 11.65 -2.05
C MET A 301 -4.65 11.29 -0.63
N ASN A 302 -4.27 12.10 0.36
CA ASN A 302 -4.72 11.93 1.73
C ASN A 302 -6.26 12.09 1.83
N ASN A 303 -6.83 13.11 1.20
CA ASN A 303 -8.28 13.30 1.15
C ASN A 303 -9.01 12.12 0.49
N ASP A 304 -8.47 11.58 -0.60
CA ASP A 304 -9.04 10.40 -1.25
C ASP A 304 -8.94 9.15 -0.35
N MET A 305 -7.83 8.99 0.38
CA MET A 305 -7.66 7.93 1.37
C MET A 305 -8.69 8.05 2.51
N THR A 306 -8.93 9.27 3.02
CA THR A 306 -9.98 9.51 4.02
C THR A 306 -11.36 9.13 3.49
N LYS A 307 -11.71 9.51 2.26
CA LYS A 307 -13.00 9.12 1.64
C LYS A 307 -13.15 7.61 1.48
N LEU A 308 -12.08 6.92 1.10
CA LEU A 308 -12.07 5.45 0.99
C LEU A 308 -12.23 4.80 2.36
N GLN A 309 -11.58 5.34 3.38
CA GLN A 309 -11.73 4.89 4.76
C GLN A 309 -13.16 5.11 5.27
N ASP A 310 -13.74 6.30 5.05
CA ASP A 310 -15.14 6.58 5.40
C ASP A 310 -16.10 5.63 4.68
N SER A 311 -15.83 5.32 3.41
CA SER A 311 -16.64 4.39 2.62
C SER A 311 -16.55 2.97 3.17
N LYS A 312 -15.36 2.55 3.61
CA LYS A 312 -15.15 1.28 4.30
C LYS A 312 -15.88 1.24 5.64
N ASP A 313 -15.73 2.27 6.48
CA ASP A 313 -16.40 2.34 7.79
C ASP A 313 -17.94 2.38 7.62
N LYS A 314 -18.43 3.03 6.56
CA LYS A 314 -19.85 2.99 6.18
C LYS A 314 -20.29 1.61 5.70
N LEU A 315 -19.43 0.88 5.00
CA LEU A 315 -19.69 -0.50 4.58
C LEU A 315 -19.73 -1.43 5.80
N ASP A 316 -18.76 -1.31 6.70
CA ASP A 316 -18.64 -2.10 7.94
C ASP A 316 -19.81 -1.82 8.89
N SER A 317 -20.20 -0.54 9.04
CA SER A 317 -21.40 -0.16 9.80
C SER A 317 -22.68 -0.69 9.16
N ARG A 318 -22.80 -0.69 7.82
CA ARG A 318 -23.94 -1.33 7.14
C ARG A 318 -23.97 -2.84 7.34
N LEU A 319 -22.82 -3.50 7.24
CA LEU A 319 -22.67 -4.94 7.45
C LEU A 319 -23.01 -5.36 8.89
N SER A 320 -22.62 -4.54 9.87
CA SER A 320 -22.97 -4.75 11.28
C SER A 320 -24.41 -4.35 11.61
N SER A 321 -24.98 -3.38 10.88
CA SER A 321 -26.39 -2.98 11.02
C SER A 321 -27.38 -3.88 10.30
N LEU A 322 -26.90 -4.84 9.50
CA LEU A 322 -27.68 -5.98 9.01
C LEU A 322 -28.04 -6.89 10.21
N GLU A 323 -28.66 -6.34 11.24
CA GLU A 323 -29.40 -7.11 12.23
C GLU A 323 -30.66 -7.63 11.54
N SER A 324 -30.98 -8.89 11.81
CA SER A 324 -32.13 -9.56 11.22
C SER A 324 -33.40 -8.73 11.38
N PRO A 325 -34.25 -8.62 10.34
CA PRO A 325 -35.56 -7.97 10.42
C PRO A 325 -36.52 -8.64 11.42
N PHE A 326 -36.11 -9.74 12.05
CA PHE A 326 -36.86 -10.50 13.05
C PHE A 326 -36.38 -10.28 14.49
N GLY A 327 -35.56 -9.25 14.76
CA GLY A 327 -34.98 -8.96 16.08
C GLY A 327 -33.69 -9.74 16.35
N ARG A 328 -33.28 -9.87 17.63
CA ARG A 328 -32.10 -10.66 18.04
C ARG A 328 -32.31 -12.15 17.72
N ILE A 329 -32.05 -12.54 16.48
CA ILE A 329 -31.82 -13.94 16.15
C ILE A 329 -30.57 -14.37 16.95
N PRO A 330 -30.59 -15.49 17.68
CA PRO A 330 -29.49 -15.94 18.53
C PRO A 330 -28.26 -16.45 17.74
N ALA A 331 -28.15 -16.10 16.46
CA ALA A 331 -27.08 -16.50 15.57
C ALA A 331 -26.47 -15.25 14.93
N ASP A 332 -25.14 -15.18 14.89
CA ASP A 332 -24.43 -14.14 14.17
C ASP A 332 -24.86 -14.14 12.70
N LEU A 333 -24.93 -12.95 12.07
CA LEU A 333 -25.36 -12.77 10.69
C LEU A 333 -24.71 -13.76 9.69
N PRO A 334 -23.38 -14.05 9.76
CA PRO A 334 -22.76 -15.03 8.88
C PRO A 334 -23.28 -16.46 9.08
N ASP A 335 -23.68 -16.84 10.30
CA ASP A 335 -24.22 -18.16 10.60
C ASP A 335 -25.66 -18.30 10.14
N LEU A 336 -26.46 -17.22 10.25
CA LEU A 336 -27.78 -17.16 9.64
C LEU A 336 -27.70 -17.35 8.12
N ILE A 337 -26.74 -16.68 7.46
CA ILE A 337 -26.54 -16.79 6.00
C ILE A 337 -26.15 -18.21 5.59
N LYS A 338 -25.30 -18.90 6.36
CA LYS A 338 -24.95 -20.31 6.12
C LYS A 338 -26.14 -21.25 6.33
N LEU A 339 -26.96 -21.00 7.34
CA LEU A 339 -28.11 -21.85 7.66
C LEU A 339 -29.31 -21.59 6.75
N PHE A 340 -29.38 -20.43 6.09
CA PHE A 340 -30.54 -20.02 5.30
C PHE A 340 -30.94 -21.04 4.22
N PRO A 341 -30.04 -21.60 3.38
CA PRO A 341 -30.42 -22.66 2.42
C PRO A 341 -30.99 -23.91 3.10
N ILE A 342 -30.47 -24.29 4.27
CA ILE A 342 -30.96 -25.44 5.04
C ILE A 342 -32.37 -25.16 5.55
N LEU A 343 -32.63 -23.95 6.05
CA LEU A 343 -33.97 -23.51 6.48
C LEU A 343 -34.98 -23.56 5.32
N MET A 344 -34.56 -23.17 4.11
CA MET A 344 -35.39 -23.23 2.90
C MET A 344 -35.73 -24.67 2.51
N ALA A 345 -34.76 -25.59 2.56
CA ALA A 345 -35.01 -27.01 2.34
C ALA A 345 -35.94 -27.60 3.42
N GLY A 346 -35.73 -27.23 4.69
CA GLY A 346 -36.59 -27.65 5.80
C GLY A 346 -38.04 -27.15 5.66
N LEU A 347 -38.23 -25.91 5.21
CA LEU A 347 -39.55 -25.35 4.91
C LEU A 347 -40.27 -26.17 3.82
N MET A 348 -39.58 -26.51 2.74
CA MET A 348 -40.12 -27.33 1.65
C MET A 348 -40.54 -28.72 2.13
N VAL A 349 -39.70 -29.37 2.95
CA VAL A 349 -40.01 -30.68 3.54
C VAL A 349 -41.23 -30.57 4.45
N ALA A 350 -41.30 -29.56 5.33
CA ALA A 350 -42.43 -29.36 6.24
C ALA A 350 -43.75 -29.13 5.50
N VAL A 351 -43.74 -28.30 4.44
CA VAL A 351 -44.91 -28.09 3.57
C VAL A 351 -45.31 -29.39 2.88
N THR A 352 -44.36 -30.16 2.38
CA THR A 352 -44.65 -31.42 1.66
C THR A 352 -45.22 -32.49 2.60
N VAL A 353 -44.64 -32.67 3.79
CA VAL A 353 -45.12 -33.63 4.79
C VAL A 353 -46.52 -33.27 5.26
N THR A 354 -46.80 -31.97 5.45
CA THR A 354 -48.14 -31.51 5.85
C THR A 354 -49.17 -31.67 4.74
N LEU A 355 -48.79 -31.47 3.47
CA LEU A 355 -49.61 -31.82 2.31
C LEU A 355 -49.87 -33.33 2.23
N GLN A 356 -48.85 -34.17 2.44
CA GLN A 356 -49.00 -35.63 2.45
C GLN A 356 -49.98 -36.09 3.53
N LYS A 357 -49.86 -35.54 4.74
CA LYS A 357 -50.81 -35.83 5.84
C LYS A 357 -52.24 -35.43 5.45
N SER A 358 -52.40 -34.28 4.79
CA SER A 358 -53.72 -33.83 4.33
C SER A 358 -54.32 -34.73 3.25
N GLU A 359 -53.52 -35.21 2.28
CA GLU A 359 -53.97 -36.17 1.25
C GLU A 359 -54.39 -37.50 1.88
N GLY A 360 -53.59 -38.01 2.84
CA GLY A 360 -53.91 -39.23 3.57
C GLY A 360 -55.25 -39.15 4.30
N LEU A 361 -55.46 -38.06 5.05
CA LEU A 361 -56.72 -37.83 5.75
C LEU A 361 -57.91 -37.65 4.78
N TYR A 362 -57.70 -36.95 3.65
CA TYR A 362 -58.73 -36.82 2.62
C TYR A 362 -59.11 -38.16 2.00
N SER A 363 -58.12 -39.04 1.76
CA SER A 363 -58.39 -40.38 1.22
C SER A 363 -59.20 -41.25 2.17
N ILE A 364 -58.90 -41.19 3.48
CA ILE A 364 -59.67 -41.90 4.52
C ILE A 364 -61.10 -41.35 4.60
N LEU A 365 -61.26 -40.02 4.58
CA LEU A 365 -62.57 -39.36 4.58
C LEU A 365 -63.41 -39.78 3.37
N TRP A 366 -62.77 -39.86 2.19
CA TRP A 366 -63.42 -40.28 0.94
C TRP A 366 -63.85 -41.75 0.97
N GLU A 367 -62.99 -42.65 1.46
CA GLU A 367 -63.35 -44.06 1.60
C GLU A 367 -64.51 -44.26 2.57
N GLU A 368 -64.51 -43.52 3.68
CA GLU A 368 -65.58 -43.61 4.67
C GLU A 368 -66.90 -43.00 4.16
N TYR A 369 -66.83 -41.92 3.38
CA TYR A 369 -68.00 -41.39 2.67
C TYR A 369 -68.56 -42.40 1.66
N LYS A 370 -67.69 -43.04 0.87
CA LYS A 370 -68.08 -44.05 -0.13
C LYS A 370 -68.77 -45.25 0.50
N LYS A 371 -68.39 -45.66 1.72
CA LYS A 371 -69.03 -46.78 2.44
C LYS A 371 -70.42 -46.42 2.97
N ASN A 372 -70.66 -45.16 3.31
CA ASN A 372 -71.87 -44.71 4.01
C ASN A 372 -72.91 -44.05 3.07
N ALA A 373 -72.57 -43.74 1.82
CA ALA A 373 -73.48 -43.12 0.86
C ALA A 373 -74.21 -44.18 0.01
N SER A 374 -75.55 -44.07 -0.09
CA SER A 374 -76.39 -44.93 -0.95
C SER A 374 -76.18 -44.65 -2.45
N GLU A 375 -75.79 -43.42 -2.80
CA GLU A 375 -75.38 -43.03 -4.14
C GLU A 375 -74.09 -42.20 -4.04
N VAL A 376 -73.01 -42.69 -4.65
CA VAL A 376 -71.70 -42.04 -4.58
C VAL A 376 -71.65 -40.91 -5.60
N ASP A 377 -72.14 -39.73 -5.22
CA ASP A 377 -71.92 -38.51 -6.00
C ASP A 377 -70.66 -37.78 -5.52
N ALA A 378 -69.60 -37.91 -6.32
CA ALA A 378 -68.34 -37.26 -6.08
C ALA A 378 -68.43 -35.72 -6.14
N LYS A 379 -69.36 -35.15 -6.93
CA LYS A 379 -69.57 -33.69 -6.97
C LYS A 379 -70.24 -33.21 -5.69
N VAL A 380 -71.12 -34.00 -5.09
CA VAL A 380 -71.74 -33.67 -3.79
C VAL A 380 -70.71 -33.78 -2.67
N PHE A 381 -69.88 -34.83 -2.66
CA PHE A 381 -68.78 -34.93 -1.71
C PHE A 381 -67.78 -33.78 -1.88
N GLN A 382 -67.38 -33.46 -3.10
CA GLN A 382 -66.47 -32.36 -3.39
C GLN A 382 -67.08 -31.02 -2.98
N ARG A 383 -68.37 -30.79 -3.24
CA ARG A 383 -69.07 -29.56 -2.84
C ARG A 383 -69.25 -29.47 -1.32
N GLN A 384 -69.55 -30.58 -0.65
CA GLN A 384 -69.66 -30.62 0.82
C GLN A 384 -68.29 -30.43 1.45
N THR A 385 -67.28 -31.13 0.97
CA THR A 385 -65.92 -30.92 1.42
C THR A 385 -65.49 -29.48 1.15
N ASP A 386 -65.66 -28.92 -0.05
CA ASP A 386 -65.34 -27.53 -0.39
C ASP A 386 -66.09 -26.51 0.49
N CYS A 387 -67.39 -26.71 0.74
CA CYS A 387 -68.19 -25.88 1.64
C CYS A 387 -67.75 -25.98 3.11
N TRP A 388 -67.21 -27.12 3.54
CA TRP A 388 -66.70 -27.34 4.89
C TRP A 388 -65.21 -26.93 5.03
N TYR A 389 -64.48 -26.91 3.91
CA TYR A 389 -63.07 -26.55 3.75
C TYR A 389 -62.83 -25.04 3.53
N LEU A 390 -63.84 -24.20 3.31
CA LEU A 390 -63.71 -22.75 3.08
C LEU A 390 -64.51 -21.91 4.09
N PRO A 391 -63.88 -21.05 4.91
CA PRO A 391 -64.28 -19.65 5.03
C PRO A 391 -63.83 -18.87 3.77
N PRO A 392 -64.38 -17.68 3.48
CA PRO A 392 -64.28 -17.00 2.19
C PRO A 392 -62.92 -16.33 2.02
N TYR A 393 -61.88 -17.10 1.70
CA TYR A 393 -60.61 -16.53 1.24
C TYR A 393 -60.20 -17.17 -0.09
N PRO A 394 -59.78 -16.36 -1.09
CA PRO A 394 -59.32 -16.86 -2.38
C PRO A 394 -58.11 -17.77 -2.12
N SER A 395 -58.25 -19.03 -2.49
CA SER A 395 -57.37 -20.08 -2.00
C SER A 395 -55.99 -20.00 -2.68
N LEU A 396 -54.94 -19.83 -1.86
CA LEU A 396 -53.54 -20.10 -2.23
C LEU A 396 -53.31 -21.56 -2.71
N PHE A 397 -54.36 -22.39 -2.67
CA PHE A 397 -54.39 -23.79 -3.09
C PHE A 397 -54.80 -24.01 -4.54
N HIS A 398 -54.97 -22.95 -5.36
CA HIS A 398 -55.03 -23.20 -6.79
C HIS A 398 -53.71 -23.89 -7.21
N PRO A 399 -53.74 -25.02 -7.94
CA PRO A 399 -52.56 -25.80 -8.33
C PRO A 399 -51.45 -24.92 -8.90
N MET A 400 -51.81 -23.98 -9.77
CA MET A 400 -50.90 -22.98 -10.32
C MET A 400 -50.22 -22.10 -9.26
N VAL A 401 -50.96 -21.62 -8.26
CA VAL A 401 -50.41 -20.75 -7.21
C VAL A 401 -49.42 -21.52 -6.36
N LEU A 402 -49.74 -22.76 -5.98
CA LEU A 402 -48.81 -23.62 -5.23
C LEU A 402 -47.53 -23.89 -6.05
N VAL A 403 -47.65 -24.18 -7.35
CA VAL A 403 -46.50 -24.38 -8.23
C VAL A 403 -45.62 -23.13 -8.31
N ILE A 404 -46.23 -21.94 -8.47
CA ILE A 404 -45.52 -20.66 -8.50
C ILE A 404 -44.78 -20.42 -7.17
N LEU A 405 -45.44 -20.64 -6.04
CA LEU A 405 -44.84 -20.47 -4.71
C LEU A 405 -43.65 -21.41 -4.49
N MET A 406 -43.79 -22.68 -4.87
CA MET A 406 -42.70 -23.66 -4.79
C MET A 406 -41.54 -23.25 -5.70
N ALA A 407 -41.82 -22.79 -6.92
CA ALA A 407 -40.79 -22.30 -7.85
C ALA A 407 -40.02 -21.10 -7.28
N ILE A 408 -40.70 -20.15 -6.62
CA ILE A 408 -40.05 -19.01 -5.94
C ILE A 408 -39.13 -19.50 -4.82
N ILE A 409 -39.59 -20.40 -3.95
CA ILE A 409 -38.80 -20.96 -2.84
C ILE A 409 -37.56 -21.70 -3.37
N ILE A 410 -37.70 -22.46 -4.45
CA ILE A 410 -36.59 -23.16 -5.10
C ILE A 410 -35.60 -22.17 -5.71
N GLY A 411 -36.08 -21.12 -6.38
CA GLY A 411 -35.22 -20.07 -6.93
C GLY A 411 -34.38 -19.40 -5.84
N ILE A 412 -35.00 -19.06 -4.71
CA ILE A 412 -34.31 -18.50 -3.53
C ILE A 412 -33.28 -19.49 -2.98
N PHE A 413 -33.63 -20.78 -2.85
CA PHE A 413 -32.72 -21.82 -2.38
C PHE A 413 -31.48 -21.94 -3.28
N VAL A 414 -31.68 -22.07 -4.59
CA VAL A 414 -30.59 -22.22 -5.56
C VAL A 414 -29.69 -20.99 -5.53
N ARG A 415 -30.28 -19.79 -5.54
CA ARG A 415 -29.53 -18.52 -5.48
C ARG A 415 -28.73 -18.40 -4.18
N ALA A 416 -29.33 -18.70 -3.03
CA ALA A 416 -28.65 -18.66 -1.74
C ALA A 416 -27.50 -19.68 -1.65
N CYS A 417 -27.69 -20.90 -2.16
CA CYS A 417 -26.61 -21.89 -2.26
C CYS A 417 -25.43 -21.38 -3.09
N LEU A 418 -25.70 -20.80 -4.26
CA LEU A 418 -24.65 -20.25 -5.13
C LEU A 418 -23.87 -19.13 -4.44
N LEU A 419 -24.56 -18.19 -3.79
CA LEU A 419 -23.94 -17.09 -3.06
C LEU A 419 -23.04 -17.62 -1.92
N VAL A 420 -23.55 -18.52 -1.09
CA VAL A 420 -22.78 -19.08 0.05
C VAL A 420 -21.57 -19.89 -0.41
N ILE A 421 -21.69 -20.65 -1.50
CA ILE A 421 -20.57 -21.42 -2.05
C ILE A 421 -19.51 -20.50 -2.68
N SER A 422 -19.93 -19.38 -3.27
CA SER A 422 -19.04 -18.43 -3.94
C SER A 422 -18.13 -17.66 -2.97
N GLU A 423 -18.49 -17.56 -1.68
CA GLU A 423 -17.73 -16.82 -0.67
C GLU A 423 -17.06 -17.77 0.35
N PRO A 424 -15.84 -18.27 0.07
CA PRO A 424 -15.12 -19.17 0.99
C PRO A 424 -14.78 -18.49 2.33
N GLY A 425 -14.76 -17.15 2.37
CA GLY A 425 -14.50 -16.34 3.57
C GLY A 425 -15.54 -16.53 4.67
N LEU A 426 -16.78 -16.92 4.34
CA LEU A 426 -17.82 -17.23 5.34
C LEU A 426 -17.42 -18.37 6.29
N PHE A 427 -16.59 -19.30 5.82
CA PHE A 427 -16.20 -20.48 6.58
C PHE A 427 -14.85 -20.32 7.30
N ALA A 428 -14.20 -19.14 7.19
CA ALA A 428 -12.94 -18.87 7.87
C ALA A 428 -13.13 -18.83 9.39
N SER A 429 -12.36 -19.62 10.13
CA SER A 429 -12.22 -19.45 11.58
C SER A 429 -11.18 -18.37 11.86
N LEU A 430 -11.34 -17.64 12.97
CA LEU A 430 -10.34 -16.71 13.50
C LEU A 430 -8.95 -17.34 13.77
N THR A 431 -8.83 -18.67 13.70
CA THR A 431 -7.64 -19.44 14.12
C THR A 431 -6.90 -20.17 13.00
N GLY A 432 -7.34 -20.08 11.73
CA GLY A 432 -6.51 -20.49 10.58
C GLY A 432 -6.34 -21.99 10.27
N GLU A 433 -6.98 -22.92 10.99
CA GLU A 433 -6.89 -24.37 10.67
C GLU A 433 -8.24 -25.10 10.49
N ALA A 434 -8.19 -26.11 9.60
CA ALA A 434 -9.22 -27.06 9.14
C ALA A 434 -10.56 -26.49 8.62
N GLN A 435 -10.47 -25.47 7.77
CA GLN A 435 -11.58 -24.78 7.08
C GLN A 435 -12.34 -25.65 6.04
N SER A 436 -11.67 -26.66 5.47
CA SER A 436 -12.22 -27.51 4.40
C SER A 436 -13.33 -28.44 4.90
N LEU A 437 -13.22 -28.97 6.12
CA LEU A 437 -14.19 -29.92 6.67
C LEU A 437 -15.55 -29.26 6.93
N ARG A 438 -15.56 -28.07 7.55
CA ARG A 438 -16.80 -27.30 7.77
C ARG A 438 -17.46 -26.93 6.44
N ARG A 439 -16.68 -26.40 5.49
CA ARG A 439 -17.19 -26.06 4.16
C ARG A 439 -17.80 -27.28 3.47
N ASN A 440 -17.11 -28.42 3.49
CA ASN A 440 -17.58 -29.65 2.87
C ASN A 440 -18.85 -30.20 3.56
N LEU A 441 -18.98 -30.04 4.88
CA LEU A 441 -20.20 -30.40 5.61
C LEU A 441 -21.40 -29.55 5.17
N PHE A 442 -21.21 -28.23 5.04
CA PHE A 442 -22.25 -27.33 4.54
C PHE A 442 -22.61 -27.62 3.07
N ILE A 443 -21.62 -27.87 2.21
CA ILE A 443 -21.87 -28.28 0.81
C ILE A 443 -22.65 -29.60 0.77
N GLY A 444 -22.25 -30.59 1.57
CA GLY A 444 -22.95 -31.87 1.68
C GLY A 444 -24.40 -31.72 2.14
N THR A 445 -24.66 -30.84 3.11
CA THR A 445 -26.03 -30.55 3.56
C THR A 445 -26.85 -29.78 2.52
N TYR A 446 -26.25 -28.89 1.73
CA TYR A 446 -26.94 -28.24 0.60
C TYR A 446 -27.31 -29.23 -0.50
N ILE A 447 -26.42 -30.17 -0.82
CA ILE A 447 -26.70 -31.26 -1.77
C ILE A 447 -27.84 -32.15 -1.25
N ALA A 448 -27.79 -32.53 0.02
CA ALA A 448 -28.88 -33.29 0.65
C ALA A 448 -30.21 -32.51 0.63
N GLY A 449 -30.17 -31.20 0.88
CA GLY A 449 -31.32 -30.30 0.77
C GLY A 449 -31.89 -30.24 -0.65
N ALA A 450 -31.03 -30.21 -1.67
CA ALA A 450 -31.46 -30.26 -3.07
C ALA A 450 -32.17 -31.59 -3.40
N PHE A 451 -31.64 -32.72 -2.93
CA PHE A 451 -32.31 -34.03 -3.08
C PHE A 451 -33.66 -34.06 -2.36
N ALA A 452 -33.75 -33.48 -1.15
CA ALA A 452 -35.01 -33.38 -0.42
C ALA A 452 -36.04 -32.55 -1.20
N ILE A 453 -35.64 -31.40 -1.77
CA ILE A 453 -36.50 -30.55 -2.61
C ILE A 453 -36.96 -31.29 -3.87
N LEU A 454 -36.08 -32.04 -4.53
CA LEU A 454 -36.45 -32.86 -5.69
C LEU A 454 -37.48 -33.94 -5.32
N GLY A 455 -37.30 -34.60 -4.17
CA GLY A 455 -38.28 -35.54 -3.63
C GLY A 455 -39.63 -34.88 -3.34
N CYS A 456 -39.62 -33.66 -2.78
CA CYS A 456 -40.82 -32.87 -2.54
C CYS A 456 -41.55 -32.52 -3.84
N LEU A 457 -40.83 -32.08 -4.88
CA LEU A 457 -41.39 -31.78 -6.20
C LEU A 457 -42.02 -33.00 -6.86
N TRP A 458 -41.34 -34.14 -6.80
CA TRP A 458 -41.87 -35.39 -7.33
C TRP A 458 -43.18 -35.79 -6.64
N PHE A 459 -43.23 -35.66 -5.31
CA PHE A 459 -44.42 -35.95 -4.52
C PHE A 459 -45.59 -35.01 -4.87
N VAL A 460 -45.34 -33.70 -4.91
CA VAL A 460 -46.35 -32.70 -5.28
C VAL A 460 -46.85 -32.94 -6.71
N GLY A 461 -45.95 -33.26 -7.64
CA GLY A 461 -46.32 -33.64 -9.01
C GLY A 461 -47.23 -34.87 -9.06
N LYS A 462 -46.97 -35.88 -8.23
CA LYS A 462 -47.81 -37.08 -8.12
C LYS A 462 -49.23 -36.74 -7.64
N ILE A 463 -49.37 -35.84 -6.66
CA ILE A 463 -50.68 -35.36 -6.19
C ILE A 463 -51.47 -34.73 -7.34
N PHE A 464 -50.84 -33.82 -8.10
CA PHE A 464 -51.52 -33.15 -9.21
C PHE A 464 -51.94 -34.09 -10.34
N ILE A 465 -51.10 -35.07 -10.69
CA ILE A 465 -51.43 -36.06 -11.71
C ILE A 465 -52.63 -36.92 -11.26
N ARG A 466 -52.69 -37.28 -9.98
CA ARG A 466 -53.79 -38.07 -9.41
C ARG A 466 -55.11 -37.30 -9.48
N ASP A 467 -55.09 -36.01 -9.14
CA ASP A 467 -56.28 -35.16 -9.12
C ASP A 467 -56.84 -34.91 -10.54
N ASN A 468 -55.95 -34.68 -11.52
CA ASN A 468 -56.35 -34.57 -12.93
C ASN A 468 -56.98 -35.87 -13.46
N ARG A 469 -56.47 -37.04 -13.09
CA ARG A 469 -57.04 -38.34 -13.49
C ARG A 469 -58.40 -38.61 -12.84
N SER A 470 -58.62 -38.19 -11.59
CA SER A 470 -59.94 -38.31 -10.97
C SER A 470 -60.96 -37.40 -11.65
N GLN A 471 -60.59 -36.17 -12.02
CA GLN A 471 -61.49 -35.27 -12.75
C GLN A 471 -61.86 -35.81 -14.14
N GLN A 472 -60.90 -36.34 -14.90
CA GLN A 472 -61.16 -36.93 -16.23
C GLN A 472 -62.01 -38.20 -16.17
N SER A 473 -61.79 -39.08 -15.17
CA SER A 473 -62.61 -40.28 -14.99
C SER A 473 -64.04 -39.95 -14.55
N MET A 474 -64.24 -38.87 -13.79
CA MET A 474 -65.57 -38.37 -13.44
C MET A 474 -66.31 -37.75 -14.65
N GLN A 475 -65.61 -36.97 -15.49
CA GLN A 475 -66.20 -36.39 -16.69
C GLN A 475 -66.65 -37.47 -17.68
N SER A 476 -65.79 -38.46 -17.95
CA SER A 476 -66.13 -39.57 -18.84
C SER A 476 -67.25 -40.48 -18.29
N ALA A 477 -67.36 -40.65 -16.97
CA ALA A 477 -68.47 -41.37 -16.36
C ALA A 477 -69.81 -40.61 -16.45
N GLN A 478 -69.78 -39.28 -16.43
CA GLN A 478 -70.97 -38.44 -16.62
C GLN A 478 -71.43 -38.41 -18.07
N GLU A 479 -70.51 -38.34 -19.04
CA GLU A 479 -70.84 -38.45 -20.46
C GLU A 479 -71.51 -39.79 -20.78
N LYS A 480 -71.05 -40.90 -20.18
CA LYS A 480 -71.67 -42.22 -20.34
C LYS A 480 -73.04 -42.39 -19.69
N LYS A 481 -73.46 -41.49 -18.79
CA LYS A 481 -74.81 -41.50 -18.21
C LYS A 481 -75.81 -40.63 -19.00
N LEU A 482 -75.29 -39.79 -19.90
CA LEU A 482 -76.07 -38.87 -20.75
C LEU A 482 -76.37 -39.45 -22.13
N ILE A 483 -75.70 -40.55 -22.50
CA ILE A 483 -75.97 -41.40 -23.66
C ILE A 483 -76.71 -42.63 -23.16
#